data_AF-A0A7C7Q4V4-F1
#
_entry.id   AF-A0A7C7Q4V4-F1
#
_cell.length_a   1.000
_cell.length_b   1.000
_cell.length_c   1.000
_cell.angle_alpha   90.00
_cell.angle_beta   90.00
_cell.angle_gamma   90.00
#
_symmetry.space_group_name_H-M   'P 1'
#
loop_
_entity.id
_entity.type
_entity.pdbx_description
1 polymer ?
#
loop_
_entity_poly.entity_id
_entity_poly.type
_entity_poly.pdbx_seq_one_letter_code
_entity_poly.pdbx_strand_id
1 'polypeptide(L)'
;MLLSLALLLSAVELNVYYAWGWHGGYYLTSEAGTREAFDKLFDVLEATPHAKAVLELEPYTLERMLFGEKFEIEWRGRRKERPIGWSHGGRGRWEFAYGAQFARNGKNGIRLRLISGVYVNFCQPLTARHLRGKVLVFSGYVRAVRGAGAHLYIDAWDRHAYIQGSTRVSKRIPPDGKWHFVSVEFTVPETAFTIFPQAKIATEPSVADFDDLSLKVKETGEELLFNGNFELLR
;
A
#
# COMPACT_ATOMS: atom_id res chain seq x y z
N MET A 1 17.54 19.18 -6.20
CA MET A 1 18.23 20.10 -7.13
C MET A 1 17.38 21.35 -7.21
N LEU A 2 17.89 22.47 -6.72
CA LEU A 2 17.31 23.81 -6.76
C LEU A 2 17.72 24.50 -8.08
N LEU A 3 16.97 25.53 -8.49
CA LEU A 3 17.02 26.34 -9.74
C LEU A 3 16.36 25.65 -10.95
N SER A 4 15.40 26.26 -11.67
CA SER A 4 15.35 27.64 -12.20
C SER A 4 13.90 28.14 -12.27
N LEU A 5 13.56 29.23 -11.57
CA LEU A 5 13.47 30.63 -12.01
C LEU A 5 12.16 31.00 -12.75
N ALA A 6 11.49 31.99 -12.15
CA ALA A 6 10.33 32.71 -12.64
C ALA A 6 10.66 33.72 -13.77
N LEU A 7 9.58 34.25 -14.38
CA LEU A 7 9.43 35.42 -15.26
C LEU A 7 9.37 35.21 -16.78
N LEU A 8 8.15 35.35 -17.31
CA LEU A 8 7.75 36.18 -18.47
C LEU A 8 6.25 36.51 -18.27
N LEU A 9 5.93 37.57 -17.52
CA LEU A 9 5.57 38.92 -17.97
C LEU A 9 4.33 39.01 -18.91
N SER A 10 3.25 39.54 -18.32
CA SER A 10 2.47 40.69 -18.83
C SER A 10 1.99 40.66 -20.28
N ALA A 11 0.77 40.17 -20.49
CA ALA A 11 -0.31 40.82 -21.23
C ALA A 11 -1.45 39.81 -21.36
N VAL A 12 -2.69 40.23 -21.08
CA VAL A 12 -3.91 39.40 -20.99
C VAL A 12 -4.08 38.72 -19.62
N GLU A 13 -5.16 39.09 -18.92
CA GLU A 13 -5.66 38.43 -17.70
C GLU A 13 -6.10 36.98 -18.02
N LEU A 14 -5.15 36.10 -18.28
CA LEU A 14 -5.38 34.66 -18.26
C LEU A 14 -4.97 34.17 -16.88
N ASN A 15 -5.95 33.75 -16.08
CA ASN A 15 -5.68 32.96 -14.88
C ASN A 15 -5.13 31.60 -15.31
N VAL A 16 -3.82 31.53 -15.53
CA VAL A 16 -3.09 30.30 -15.82
C VAL A 16 -2.82 29.60 -14.50
N TYR A 17 -3.54 28.50 -14.25
CA TYR A 17 -3.27 27.63 -13.11
C TYR A 17 -2.30 26.54 -13.56
N TYR A 18 -1.09 26.56 -12.99
CA TYR A 18 -0.10 25.51 -13.21
C TYR A 18 -0.45 24.30 -12.33
N ALA A 19 -0.77 23.17 -12.95
CA ALA A 19 -0.79 21.88 -12.27
C ALA A 19 0.64 21.31 -12.29
N TRP A 20 1.10 20.81 -11.14
CA TRP A 20 2.41 20.18 -11.06
C TRP A 20 2.43 18.95 -11.96
N GLY A 21 3.38 18.89 -12.89
CA GLY A 21 3.77 17.64 -13.53
C GLY A 21 4.21 16.67 -12.44
N TRP A 22 3.54 15.53 -12.33
CA TRP A 22 3.92 14.52 -11.36
C TRP A 22 5.18 13.81 -11.88
N HIS A 23 6.35 14.30 -11.47
CA HIS A 23 7.63 13.61 -11.64
C HIS A 23 7.64 12.34 -10.77
N GLY A 24 6.91 11.33 -11.25
CA GLY A 24 6.61 10.11 -10.52
C GLY A 24 5.84 9.10 -11.35
N GLY A 25 5.77 9.30 -12.67
CA GLY A 25 5.28 8.33 -13.62
C GLY A 25 3.77 8.14 -13.58
N TYR A 26 3.22 8.00 -14.77
CA TYR A 26 1.93 7.37 -15.09
C TYR A 26 1.77 5.93 -14.52
N TYR A 27 2.66 5.50 -13.63
CA TYR A 27 2.93 4.12 -13.20
C TYR A 27 2.77 3.90 -11.69
N LEU A 28 2.61 4.95 -10.89
CA LEU A 28 2.41 4.85 -9.42
C LEU A 28 0.99 5.25 -8.98
N THR A 29 0.16 5.75 -9.89
CA THR A 29 -1.25 6.07 -9.67
C THR A 29 -2.13 5.00 -10.35
N SER A 30 -3.19 4.58 -9.66
CA SER A 30 -4.17 3.67 -10.27
C SER A 30 -4.81 4.35 -11.48
N GLU A 31 -5.05 3.60 -12.56
CA GLU A 31 -5.71 4.12 -13.76
C GLU A 31 -7.07 4.76 -13.42
N ALA A 32 -7.80 4.17 -12.47
CA ALA A 32 -9.02 4.73 -11.92
C ALA A 32 -8.82 6.07 -11.21
N GLY A 33 -7.78 6.22 -10.38
CA GLY A 33 -7.50 7.47 -9.68
C GLY A 33 -7.02 8.57 -10.63
N THR A 34 -6.25 8.21 -11.65
CA THR A 34 -5.84 9.13 -12.72
C THR A 34 -7.06 9.60 -13.51
N ARG A 35 -7.98 8.69 -13.87
CA ARG A 35 -9.22 9.04 -14.55
C ARG A 35 -10.10 9.96 -13.71
N GLU A 36 -10.32 9.64 -12.44
CA GLU A 36 -11.10 10.47 -11.52
C GLU A 36 -10.49 11.88 -11.37
N ALA A 37 -9.15 11.98 -11.32
CA ALA A 37 -8.47 13.26 -11.27
C ALA A 37 -8.64 14.08 -12.56
N PHE A 38 -8.60 13.43 -13.73
CA PHE A 38 -8.88 14.09 -15.00
C PHE A 38 -10.34 14.51 -15.13
N ASP A 39 -11.28 13.65 -14.76
CA ASP A 39 -12.71 13.97 -14.79
C ASP A 39 -13.00 15.22 -13.93
N LYS A 40 -12.45 15.27 -12.70
CA LYS A 40 -12.53 16.46 -11.83
C LYS A 40 -11.87 17.70 -12.43
N LEU A 41 -10.74 17.53 -13.11
CA LEU A 41 -10.07 18.65 -13.79
C LEU A 41 -10.95 19.21 -14.92
N PHE A 42 -11.57 18.32 -15.71
CA PHE A 42 -12.46 18.73 -16.80
C PHE A 42 -13.74 19.40 -16.29
N ASP A 43 -14.35 18.88 -15.22
CA ASP A 43 -15.51 19.50 -14.58
C ASP A 43 -15.21 20.96 -14.15
N VAL A 44 -14.00 21.20 -13.59
CA VAL A 44 -13.57 22.53 -13.17
C VAL A 44 -13.31 23.45 -14.37
N LEU A 45 -12.76 22.92 -15.47
CA LEU A 45 -12.52 23.68 -16.70
C LEU A 45 -13.85 24.04 -17.40
N GLU A 46 -14.83 23.15 -17.40
CA GLU A 46 -16.19 23.44 -17.91
C GLU A 46 -16.87 24.54 -17.09
N ALA A 47 -16.75 24.48 -15.76
CA ALA A 47 -17.31 25.49 -14.87
C ALA A 47 -16.57 26.84 -14.92
N THR A 48 -15.35 26.88 -15.48
CA THR A 48 -14.49 28.07 -15.50
C THR A 48 -13.98 28.36 -16.91
N PRO A 49 -14.80 28.99 -17.78
CA PRO A 49 -14.52 29.13 -19.23
C PRO A 49 -13.23 29.87 -19.60
N HIS A 50 -12.68 30.65 -18.66
CA HIS A 50 -11.44 31.41 -18.83
C HIS A 50 -10.20 30.67 -18.30
N ALA A 51 -10.39 29.56 -17.59
CA ALA A 51 -9.29 28.74 -17.11
C ALA A 51 -8.75 27.86 -18.24
N LYS A 52 -7.43 27.67 -18.25
CA LYS A 52 -6.75 26.73 -19.14
C LYS A 52 -5.86 25.84 -18.28
N ALA A 53 -5.90 24.54 -18.54
CA ALA A 53 -4.94 23.60 -17.98
C ALA A 53 -3.78 23.41 -18.96
N VAL A 54 -2.56 23.46 -18.45
CA VAL A 54 -1.36 23.06 -19.18
C VAL A 54 -0.85 21.78 -18.55
N LEU A 55 -0.81 20.71 -19.34
CA LEU A 55 -0.25 19.43 -18.96
C LEU A 55 1.13 19.33 -19.60
N GLU A 56 2.17 19.33 -18.78
CA GLU A 56 3.52 19.04 -19.26
C GLU A 56 3.64 17.53 -19.50
N LEU A 57 3.73 17.16 -20.78
CA LEU A 57 4.10 15.80 -21.16
C LEU A 57 5.61 15.76 -21.27
N GLU A 58 6.25 15.00 -20.40
CA GLU A 58 7.70 14.82 -20.46
C GLU A 58 8.09 14.21 -21.83
N PRO A 59 9.21 14.59 -22.46
CA PRO A 59 9.58 14.14 -23.80
C PRO A 59 9.55 12.62 -24.00
N TYR A 60 9.91 11.84 -22.98
CA TYR A 60 9.81 10.38 -23.04
C TYR A 60 8.36 9.88 -23.09
N THR A 61 7.37 10.65 -22.63
CA THR A 61 5.95 10.30 -22.74
C THR A 61 5.49 10.37 -24.19
N LEU A 62 5.92 11.41 -24.92
CA LEU A 62 5.65 11.58 -26.35
C LEU A 62 6.35 10.51 -27.19
N GLU A 63 7.64 10.28 -26.93
CA GLU A 63 8.43 9.23 -27.58
C GLU A 63 7.78 7.85 -27.38
N ARG A 64 7.19 7.58 -26.21
CA ARG A 64 6.51 6.31 -25.91
C ARG A 64 5.12 6.18 -26.51
N MET A 65 4.36 7.26 -26.62
CA MET A 65 3.10 7.27 -27.38
C MET A 65 3.34 6.99 -28.86
N LEU A 66 4.48 7.45 -29.39
CA LEU A 66 4.86 7.29 -30.79
C LEU A 66 5.51 5.94 -31.11
N PHE A 67 6.38 5.43 -30.22
CA PHE A 67 7.21 4.26 -30.50
C PHE A 67 6.90 3.02 -29.65
N GLY A 68 5.98 3.12 -28.67
CA GLY A 68 5.42 1.98 -27.96
C GLY A 68 6.37 1.24 -27.01
N GLU A 69 7.59 1.74 -26.77
CA GLU A 69 8.57 1.05 -25.96
C GLU A 69 8.23 1.08 -24.46
N LYS A 70 8.36 -0.09 -23.83
CA LYS A 70 8.01 -0.36 -22.43
C LYS A 70 9.29 -0.57 -21.63
N PHE A 71 9.49 0.20 -20.56
CA PHE A 71 10.65 0.03 -19.69
C PHE A 71 10.61 -1.31 -18.93
N GLU A 72 11.78 -1.87 -18.65
CA GLU A 72 11.94 -3.12 -17.89
C GLU A 72 11.29 -3.08 -16.49
N ILE A 73 11.26 -1.91 -15.84
CA ILE A 73 10.64 -1.72 -14.52
C ILE A 73 9.11 -1.86 -14.55
N GLU A 74 8.48 -1.43 -15.65
CA GLU A 74 7.04 -1.65 -15.89
C GLU A 74 6.75 -3.11 -16.23
N TRP A 75 7.68 -3.76 -16.93
CA TRP A 75 7.62 -5.18 -17.22
C TRP A 75 7.63 -6.03 -15.92
N ARG A 76 8.44 -5.63 -14.93
CA ARG A 76 8.50 -6.24 -13.59
C ARG A 76 7.29 -5.90 -12.70
N GLY A 77 6.62 -4.77 -12.95
CA GLY A 77 5.40 -4.34 -12.26
C GLY A 77 4.13 -5.00 -12.80
N ARG A 78 4.02 -5.17 -14.13
CA ARG A 78 2.82 -5.69 -14.80
C ARG A 78 2.78 -7.22 -14.95
N ARG A 79 3.92 -7.92 -14.92
CA ARG A 79 3.95 -9.40 -15.03
C ARG A 79 3.84 -10.15 -13.71
N LYS A 80 4.06 -9.47 -12.57
CA LYS A 80 3.88 -10.10 -11.27
C LYS A 80 2.48 -9.77 -10.80
N GLU A 81 1.63 -10.78 -10.80
CA GLU A 81 0.41 -10.80 -9.99
C GLU A 81 0.78 -10.34 -8.58
N ARG A 82 0.36 -9.13 -8.22
CA ARG A 82 0.56 -8.54 -6.89
C ARG A 82 -0.81 -8.22 -6.31
N PRO A 83 -1.06 -8.58 -5.05
CA PRO A 83 -2.29 -8.15 -4.39
C PRO A 83 -2.35 -6.63 -4.33
N ILE A 84 -3.48 -6.06 -4.78
CA ILE A 84 -3.66 -4.60 -4.88
C ILE A 84 -3.57 -3.96 -3.49
N GLY A 85 -2.80 -2.88 -3.38
CA GLY A 85 -2.72 -2.06 -2.16
C GLY A 85 -1.87 -2.68 -1.04
N TRP A 86 -1.17 -3.79 -1.29
CA TRP A 86 -0.28 -4.41 -0.33
C TRP A 86 1.18 -4.35 -0.77
N SER A 87 2.08 -4.26 0.19
CA SER A 87 3.53 -4.26 -0.02
C SER A 87 4.17 -5.36 0.81
N HIS A 88 5.16 -6.06 0.25
CA HIS A 88 6.02 -6.97 1.01
C HIS A 88 7.44 -6.42 1.11
N GLY A 89 8.08 -6.64 2.24
CA GLY A 89 9.46 -6.26 2.46
C GLY A 89 10.08 -7.03 3.61
N GLY A 90 11.37 -6.86 3.82
CA GLY A 90 12.05 -7.54 4.90
C GLY A 90 13.52 -7.22 4.95
N ARG A 91 14.10 -7.25 6.15
CA ARG A 91 15.54 -7.10 6.36
C ARG A 91 16.16 -8.48 6.48
N GLY A 92 16.81 -8.94 5.42
CA GLY A 92 17.45 -10.27 5.34
C GLY A 92 17.17 -10.97 4.02
N ARG A 93 17.34 -12.29 4.01
CA ARG A 93 16.96 -13.16 2.89
C ARG A 93 15.58 -13.76 3.16
N TRP A 94 14.64 -13.51 2.27
CA TRP A 94 13.26 -13.95 2.41
C TRP A 94 12.62 -14.21 1.05
N GLU A 95 11.50 -14.92 1.07
CA GLU A 95 10.68 -15.22 -0.10
C GLU A 95 9.22 -14.84 0.19
N PHE A 96 8.54 -14.38 -0.86
CA PHE A 96 7.11 -14.12 -0.89
C PHE A 96 6.50 -14.96 -2.00
N ALA A 97 5.38 -15.59 -1.72
CA ALA A 97 4.58 -16.27 -2.73
C ALA A 97 3.09 -16.01 -2.50
N TYR A 98 2.31 -16.10 -3.57
CA TYR A 98 0.87 -15.90 -3.56
C TYR A 98 0.22 -17.01 -4.39
N GLY A 99 -1.00 -17.41 -4.04
CA GLY A 99 -1.80 -18.37 -4.80
C GLY A 99 -2.69 -19.27 -3.94
N ALA A 100 -3.52 -20.06 -4.60
CA ALA A 100 -4.57 -20.88 -3.98
C ALA A 100 -4.03 -21.91 -2.98
N GLN A 101 -2.82 -22.44 -3.19
CA GLN A 101 -2.16 -23.37 -2.28
C GLN A 101 -1.80 -22.77 -0.92
N PHE A 102 -1.75 -21.44 -0.82
CA PHE A 102 -1.49 -20.70 0.42
C PHE A 102 -2.78 -20.09 1.01
N ALA A 103 -3.92 -20.28 0.35
CA ALA A 103 -5.20 -19.81 0.83
C ALA A 103 -5.80 -20.78 1.84
N ARG A 104 -6.53 -20.22 2.81
CA ARG A 104 -7.49 -20.95 3.62
C ARG A 104 -8.70 -21.29 2.76
N ASN A 105 -9.22 -20.29 2.04
CA ASN A 105 -10.40 -20.40 1.18
C ASN A 105 -10.16 -19.70 -0.16
N GLY A 106 -10.87 -20.14 -1.21
CA GLY A 106 -10.82 -19.47 -2.50
C GLY A 106 -9.48 -19.65 -3.23
N LYS A 107 -9.00 -18.58 -3.89
CA LYS A 107 -7.86 -18.64 -4.83
C LYS A 107 -6.63 -17.86 -4.37
N ASN A 108 -6.75 -17.09 -3.29
CA ASN A 108 -5.82 -16.02 -2.97
C ASN A 108 -5.36 -16.14 -1.52
N GLY A 109 -4.17 -16.68 -1.30
CA GLY A 109 -3.49 -16.59 -0.02
C GLY A 109 -2.05 -16.20 -0.23
N ILE A 110 -1.39 -15.76 0.84
CA ILE A 110 0.03 -15.39 0.78
C ILE A 110 0.87 -16.31 1.66
N ARG A 111 2.10 -16.58 1.22
CA ARG A 111 3.14 -17.25 1.99
C ARG A 111 4.32 -16.31 2.18
N LEU A 112 4.73 -16.15 3.44
CA LEU A 112 6.00 -15.54 3.80
C LEU A 112 6.97 -16.62 4.24
N ARG A 113 8.22 -16.51 3.79
CA ARG A 113 9.33 -17.35 4.26
C ARG A 113 10.52 -16.49 4.60
N LEU A 114 10.90 -16.49 5.87
CA LEU A 114 12.16 -15.92 6.33
C LEU A 114 13.24 -17.00 6.27
N ILE A 115 14.28 -16.79 5.46
CA ILE A 115 15.41 -17.73 5.34
C ILE A 115 16.51 -17.36 6.32
N SER A 116 16.87 -16.07 6.38
CA SER A 116 17.79 -15.52 7.37
C SER A 116 17.57 -14.01 7.52
N GLY A 117 17.91 -13.44 8.68
CA GLY A 117 17.80 -12.00 8.96
C GLY A 117 16.78 -11.68 10.05
N VAL A 118 16.21 -10.49 9.99
CA VAL A 118 15.42 -9.91 11.09
C VAL A 118 13.93 -10.16 10.91
N TYR A 119 13.38 -9.89 9.71
CA TYR A 119 11.96 -10.08 9.44
C TYR A 119 11.64 -10.09 7.95
N VAL A 120 10.45 -10.61 7.62
CA VAL A 120 9.71 -10.37 6.38
C VAL A 120 8.26 -10.03 6.73
N ASN A 121 7.67 -9.07 6.04
CA ASN A 121 6.29 -8.64 6.24
C ASN A 121 5.53 -8.50 4.92
N PHE A 122 4.22 -8.45 5.06
CA PHE A 122 3.26 -8.06 4.03
C PHE A 122 2.26 -7.10 4.70
N CYS A 123 2.24 -5.85 4.24
CA CYS A 123 1.54 -4.76 4.92
C CYS A 123 0.73 -3.89 3.95
N GLN A 124 -0.30 -3.24 4.47
CA GLN A 124 -1.08 -2.22 3.79
C GLN A 124 -1.02 -0.92 4.61
N PRO A 125 -0.12 0.02 4.29
CA PRO A 125 -0.03 1.29 4.98
C PRO A 125 -1.33 2.08 4.85
N LEU A 126 -1.81 2.66 5.95
CA LEU A 126 -3.04 3.45 5.98
C LEU A 126 -2.81 4.79 6.67
N THR A 127 -3.43 5.85 6.15
CA THR A 127 -3.39 7.17 6.79
C THR A 127 -4.16 7.13 8.11
N ALA A 128 -3.52 7.57 9.19
CA ALA A 128 -4.05 7.49 10.54
C ALA A 128 -4.84 8.73 11.00
N ARG A 129 -4.81 9.83 10.23
CA ARG A 129 -5.30 11.15 10.67
C ARG A 129 -6.73 11.15 11.21
N HIS A 130 -7.64 10.41 10.58
CA HIS A 130 -9.06 10.30 10.98
C HIS A 130 -9.35 9.10 11.91
N LEU A 131 -8.31 8.35 12.27
CA LEU A 131 -8.37 7.16 13.11
C LEU A 131 -7.77 7.37 14.50
N ARG A 132 -7.06 8.47 14.73
CA ARG A 132 -6.46 8.85 16.03
C ARG A 132 -7.46 8.72 17.17
N GLY A 133 -7.03 8.12 18.28
CA GLY A 133 -7.86 7.85 19.46
C GLY A 133 -8.83 6.67 19.30
N LYS A 134 -9.15 6.22 18.08
CA LYS A 134 -10.03 5.07 17.85
C LYS A 134 -9.33 3.76 18.20
N VAL A 135 -10.14 2.77 18.58
CA VAL A 135 -9.69 1.38 18.73
C VAL A 135 -9.99 0.61 17.45
N LEU A 136 -8.97 -0.02 16.89
CA LEU A 136 -9.07 -0.88 15.72
C LEU A 136 -8.94 -2.35 16.13
N VAL A 137 -9.56 -3.25 15.37
CA VAL A 137 -9.42 -4.69 15.49
C VAL A 137 -8.78 -5.21 14.22
N PHE A 138 -7.52 -5.63 14.29
CA PHE A 138 -6.84 -6.29 13.19
C PHE A 138 -6.96 -7.79 13.35
N SER A 139 -7.44 -8.50 12.34
CA SER A 139 -7.74 -9.93 12.41
C SER A 139 -7.52 -10.66 11.10
N GLY A 140 -7.51 -11.99 11.16
CA GLY A 140 -7.42 -12.86 9.99
C GLY A 140 -6.97 -14.27 10.34
N TYR A 141 -6.71 -15.07 9.31
CA TYR A 141 -6.23 -16.44 9.48
C TYR A 141 -4.74 -16.56 9.24
N VAL A 142 -4.08 -17.34 10.10
CA VAL A 142 -2.65 -17.61 10.03
C VAL A 142 -2.43 -19.12 10.10
N ARG A 143 -1.58 -19.64 9.21
CA ARG A 143 -1.09 -21.02 9.23
C ARG A 143 0.43 -21.01 9.29
N ALA A 144 0.99 -21.22 10.47
CA ALA A 144 2.43 -21.41 10.60
C ALA A 144 2.81 -22.84 10.17
N VAL A 145 3.75 -22.95 9.25
CA VAL A 145 4.16 -24.22 8.63
C VAL A 145 5.46 -24.75 9.25
N ARG A 146 6.39 -23.86 9.59
CA ARG A 146 7.71 -24.20 10.13
C ARG A 146 8.31 -23.03 10.91
N GLY A 147 9.17 -23.32 11.88
CA GLY A 147 9.99 -22.33 12.59
C GLY A 147 9.38 -21.93 13.93
N ALA A 148 9.51 -20.66 14.31
CA ALA A 148 9.10 -20.16 15.62
C ALA A 148 7.60 -19.84 15.74
N GLY A 149 6.85 -19.98 14.64
CA GLY A 149 5.45 -19.54 14.52
C GLY A 149 5.29 -18.20 13.79
N ALA A 150 4.07 -17.66 13.83
CA ALA A 150 3.75 -16.38 13.18
C ALA A 150 2.69 -15.57 13.96
N HIS A 151 2.62 -14.27 13.67
CA HIS A 151 1.64 -13.35 14.25
C HIS A 151 1.13 -12.36 13.20
N LEU A 152 0.01 -11.71 13.52
CA LEU A 152 -0.35 -10.42 12.96
C LEU A 152 0.29 -9.29 13.79
N TYR A 153 0.71 -8.23 13.11
CA TYR A 153 1.33 -7.05 13.69
C TYR A 153 0.58 -5.81 13.25
N ILE A 154 0.51 -4.82 14.12
CA ILE A 154 0.12 -3.46 13.75
C ILE A 154 0.98 -2.47 14.53
N ASP A 155 1.51 -1.47 13.83
CA ASP A 155 2.28 -0.38 14.42
C ASP A 155 1.93 0.98 13.80
N ALA A 156 2.40 2.06 14.42
CA ALA A 156 2.16 3.43 13.95
C ALA A 156 3.45 4.23 13.83
N TRP A 157 3.45 5.13 12.85
CA TRP A 157 4.51 6.09 12.61
C TRP A 157 3.92 7.50 12.60
N ASP A 158 4.69 8.47 13.07
CA ASP A 158 4.41 9.88 12.85
C ASP A 158 5.02 10.34 11.51
N ARG A 159 5.16 11.66 11.31
CA ARG A 159 5.75 12.21 10.07
C ARG A 159 7.25 11.95 9.94
N HIS A 160 7.92 11.57 11.01
CA HIS A 160 9.37 11.47 11.11
C HIS A 160 9.83 10.01 11.25
N ALA A 161 9.16 9.22 12.10
CA ALA A 161 9.61 7.87 12.43
C ALA A 161 8.51 6.98 13.04
N TYR A 162 8.88 5.74 13.29
CA TYR A 162 8.14 4.80 14.12
C TYR A 162 7.87 5.38 15.52
N ILE A 163 6.63 5.26 16.00
CA ILE A 163 6.24 5.65 17.36
C ILE A 163 6.59 4.51 18.30
N GLN A 164 7.54 4.76 19.21
CA GLN A 164 7.98 3.78 20.20
C GLN A 164 6.81 3.26 21.04
N GLY A 165 6.74 1.94 21.22
CA GLY A 165 5.69 1.28 22.00
C GLY A 165 4.32 1.17 21.31
N SER A 166 4.18 1.64 20.06
CA SER A 166 2.93 1.51 19.31
C SER A 166 2.65 0.08 18.86
N THR A 167 3.67 -0.76 18.68
CA THR A 167 3.48 -2.13 18.17
C THR A 167 2.50 -2.94 19.03
N ARG A 168 1.55 -3.58 18.38
CA ARG A 168 0.71 -4.66 18.95
C ARG A 168 0.84 -5.90 18.09
N VAL A 169 0.77 -7.05 18.76
CA VAL A 169 0.90 -8.37 18.13
C VAL A 169 -0.24 -9.27 18.56
N SER A 170 -0.76 -10.07 17.63
CA SER A 170 -1.72 -11.11 17.97
C SER A 170 -1.07 -12.22 18.80
N LYS A 171 -1.89 -13.16 19.28
CA LYS A 171 -1.39 -14.45 19.79
C LYS A 171 -0.45 -15.10 18.76
N ARG A 172 0.65 -15.68 19.25
CA ARG A 172 1.57 -16.49 18.42
C ARG A 172 0.88 -17.77 17.97
N ILE A 173 0.90 -18.03 16.67
CA ILE A 173 0.43 -19.31 16.12
C ILE A 173 1.60 -20.29 16.02
N PRO A 174 1.51 -21.49 16.65
CA PRO A 174 2.56 -22.50 16.59
C PRO A 174 2.64 -23.12 15.19
N PRO A 175 3.79 -23.67 14.79
CA PRO A 175 4.00 -24.29 13.48
C PRO A 175 3.34 -25.68 13.37
N ASP A 176 2.03 -25.77 13.61
CA ASP A 176 1.26 -27.01 13.58
C ASP A 176 0.64 -27.31 12.20
N GLY A 177 0.88 -26.43 11.22
CA GLY A 177 0.36 -26.57 9.86
C GLY A 177 -1.15 -26.36 9.73
N LYS A 178 -1.84 -25.91 10.77
CA LYS A 178 -3.29 -25.67 10.76
C LYS A 178 -3.60 -24.18 10.65
N TRP A 179 -4.78 -23.86 10.14
CA TRP A 179 -5.28 -22.48 10.10
C TRP A 179 -5.87 -22.09 11.46
N HIS A 180 -5.43 -20.95 11.99
CA HIS A 180 -5.94 -20.36 13.22
C HIS A 180 -6.44 -18.95 12.95
N PHE A 181 -7.65 -18.64 13.43
CA PHE A 181 -8.12 -17.26 13.46
C PHE A 181 -7.45 -16.52 14.61
N VAL A 182 -6.92 -15.33 14.35
CA VAL A 182 -6.34 -14.46 15.36
C VAL A 182 -6.81 -13.03 15.19
N SER A 183 -6.82 -12.30 16.30
CA SER A 183 -7.09 -10.87 16.31
C SER A 183 -6.20 -10.15 17.32
N VAL A 184 -6.07 -8.83 17.13
CA VAL A 184 -5.38 -7.92 18.04
C VAL A 184 -6.08 -6.57 18.03
N GLU A 185 -6.28 -6.00 19.22
CA GLU A 185 -6.80 -4.64 19.35
C GLU A 185 -5.65 -3.63 19.37
N PHE A 186 -5.90 -2.48 18.73
CA PHE A 186 -4.91 -1.42 18.59
C PHE A 186 -5.58 -0.05 18.72
N THR A 187 -5.22 0.69 19.78
CA THR A 187 -5.61 2.09 19.91
C THR A 187 -4.64 2.95 19.09
N VAL A 188 -5.16 3.71 18.14
CA VAL A 188 -4.34 4.55 17.25
C VAL A 188 -3.78 5.73 18.06
N PRO A 189 -2.44 5.90 18.15
CA PRO A 189 -1.85 7.03 18.86
C PRO A 189 -2.29 8.37 18.29
N GLU A 190 -2.47 9.38 19.15
CA GLU A 190 -2.87 10.74 18.75
C GLU A 190 -1.91 11.40 17.75
N THR A 191 -0.62 11.05 17.84
CA THR A 191 0.42 11.59 16.95
C THR A 191 0.58 10.80 15.66
N ALA A 192 -0.12 9.67 15.50
CA ALA A 192 0.03 8.81 14.34
C ALA A 192 -0.30 9.54 13.03
N PHE A 193 0.60 9.43 12.07
CA PHE A 193 0.40 9.87 10.69
C PHE A 193 0.01 8.67 9.80
N THR A 194 0.67 7.54 9.99
CA THR A 194 0.42 6.29 9.27
C THR A 194 0.36 5.11 10.23
N ILE A 195 -0.53 4.15 9.97
CA ILE A 195 -0.54 2.84 10.62
C ILE A 195 -0.19 1.75 9.61
N PHE A 196 0.41 0.67 10.11
CA PHE A 196 0.87 -0.44 9.29
C PHE A 196 0.33 -1.76 9.86
N PRO A 197 -0.89 -2.20 9.48
CA PRO A 197 -1.33 -3.59 9.65
C PRO A 197 -0.49 -4.53 8.78
N GLN A 198 0.02 -5.62 9.35
CA GLN A 198 1.00 -6.49 8.70
C GLN A 198 0.79 -7.96 9.08
N ALA A 199 0.80 -8.83 8.07
CA ALA A 199 1.27 -10.19 8.24
C ALA A 199 2.81 -10.16 8.35
N LYS A 200 3.41 -10.78 9.37
CA LYS A 200 4.85 -10.69 9.57
C LYS A 200 5.42 -11.91 10.27
N ILE A 201 6.61 -12.30 9.80
CA ILE A 201 7.50 -13.28 10.42
C ILE A 201 8.75 -12.52 10.86
N ALA A 202 9.19 -12.72 12.09
CA ALA A 202 10.34 -12.04 12.66
C ALA A 202 11.24 -13.01 13.43
N THR A 203 12.45 -12.53 13.73
CA THR A 203 13.50 -13.10 14.60
C THR A 203 14.15 -14.40 14.14
N GLU A 204 13.40 -15.37 13.61
CA GLU A 204 13.92 -16.70 13.29
C GLU A 204 13.42 -17.22 11.93
N PRO A 205 14.24 -18.04 11.22
CA PRO A 205 13.83 -18.66 9.97
C PRO A 205 12.53 -19.46 10.13
N SER A 206 11.48 -19.00 9.45
CA SER A 206 10.13 -19.55 9.60
C SER A 206 9.36 -19.41 8.29
N VAL A 207 8.28 -20.19 8.18
CA VAL A 207 7.35 -20.18 7.03
C VAL A 207 5.94 -20.11 7.57
N ALA A 208 5.15 -19.16 7.07
CA ALA A 208 3.75 -19.04 7.42
C ALA A 208 2.91 -18.50 6.27
N ASP A 209 1.66 -18.92 6.25
CA ASP A 209 0.64 -18.48 5.33
C ASP A 209 -0.37 -17.58 6.04
N PHE A 210 -0.92 -16.62 5.31
CA PHE A 210 -1.90 -15.65 5.81
C PHE A 210 -3.05 -15.52 4.81
N ASP A 211 -4.26 -15.38 5.33
CA ASP A 211 -5.48 -15.24 4.53
C ASP A 211 -6.59 -14.48 5.29
N ASP A 212 -7.59 -13.99 4.55
CA ASP A 212 -8.76 -13.22 5.02
C ASP A 212 -8.40 -12.13 6.05
N LEU A 213 -7.45 -11.25 5.74
CA LEU A 213 -7.06 -10.16 6.65
C LEU A 213 -8.13 -9.07 6.70
N SER A 214 -8.42 -8.53 7.88
CA SER A 214 -9.43 -7.49 8.09
C SER A 214 -8.98 -6.52 9.17
N LEU A 215 -9.18 -5.22 8.97
CA LEU A 215 -8.93 -4.17 9.95
C LEU A 215 -10.19 -3.33 10.10
N LYS A 216 -10.85 -3.46 11.25
CA LYS A 216 -12.11 -2.75 11.51
C LYS A 216 -11.98 -1.72 12.61
N VAL A 217 -12.70 -0.60 12.48
CA VAL A 217 -12.96 0.29 13.62
C VAL A 217 -13.87 -0.45 14.60
N LYS A 218 -13.43 -0.62 15.85
CA LYS A 218 -14.12 -1.48 16.83
C LYS A 218 -15.56 -1.04 17.11
N GLU A 219 -15.78 0.27 17.18
CA GLU A 219 -17.08 0.86 17.51
C GLU A 219 -18.09 0.74 16.37
N THR A 220 -17.67 1.03 15.13
CA THR A 220 -18.58 1.11 13.97
C THR A 220 -18.60 -0.15 13.12
N GLY A 221 -17.59 -1.01 13.23
CA GLY A 221 -17.40 -2.17 12.35
C GLY A 221 -16.93 -1.81 10.94
N GLU A 222 -16.61 -0.53 10.67
CA GLU A 222 -16.12 -0.04 9.39
C GLU A 222 -14.82 -0.77 8.99
N GLU A 223 -14.81 -1.39 7.80
CA GLU A 223 -13.63 -2.04 7.22
C GLU A 223 -12.70 -1.01 6.60
N LEU A 224 -11.43 -1.08 6.98
CA LEU A 224 -10.40 -0.14 6.55
C LEU A 224 -9.43 -0.74 5.53
N LEU A 225 -9.33 -2.08 5.43
CA LEU A 225 -8.52 -2.70 4.39
C LEU A 225 -9.29 -2.71 3.08
N PHE A 226 -8.65 -2.20 2.02
CA PHE A 226 -9.25 -2.17 0.69
C PHE A 226 -9.33 -3.56 0.04
N ASN A 227 -8.48 -4.50 0.45
CA ASN A 227 -8.32 -5.80 -0.22
C ASN A 227 -7.82 -6.89 0.74
N GLY A 228 -8.61 -7.22 1.75
CA GLY A 228 -8.29 -8.24 2.74
C GLY A 228 -8.08 -9.67 2.20
N ASN A 229 -8.71 -9.96 1.05
CA ASN A 229 -8.71 -11.26 0.37
C ASN A 229 -7.69 -11.34 -0.78
N PHE A 230 -6.80 -10.35 -0.88
CA PHE A 230 -5.65 -10.34 -1.79
C PHE A 230 -5.98 -10.50 -3.28
N GLU A 231 -7.07 -9.90 -3.74
CA GLU A 231 -7.40 -9.82 -5.16
C GLU A 231 -6.30 -9.12 -5.97
N LEU A 232 -6.11 -9.57 -7.21
CA LEU A 232 -5.08 -9.08 -8.11
C LEU A 232 -5.58 -7.94 -9.00
N LEU A 233 -4.68 -7.01 -9.34
CA LEU A 233 -4.91 -6.13 -10.48
C LEU A 233 -4.79 -6.98 -11.75
N ARG A 234 -5.85 -7.06 -12.54
CA ARG A 234 -5.83 -7.67 -13.87
C ARG A 234 -5.42 -6.65 -14.92
#